data_AF-A0A497PL38-F1
#
_entry.id   AF-A0A497PL38-F1
#
_cell.length_a   1.000
_cell.length_b   1.000
_cell.length_c   1.000
_cell.angle_alpha   90.00
_cell.angle_beta   90.00
_cell.angle_gamma   90.00
#
_symmetry.space_group_name_H-M   'P 1'
#
loop_
_entity.id
_entity.type
_entity.pdbx_description
1 polymer ?
#
loop_
_entity_poly.entity_id
_entity_poly.type
_entity_poly.pdbx_seq_one_letter_code
_entity_poly.pdbx_strand_id
1 'polypeptide(L)'
;MVRSKVAYLLLGLFIVIWSLSGLAGEAWQLIGSPHYCLLLPEGVQSGSEIAATVDEIYAAVRGLWLPGGPDTKIPRPSHTNLSEELVQKIREEVGLPEEPKIAIVLYANLERLWQDAQRYGVGGLFIPARWPPEDLEVPTHIRAMIAREKPAFVGMALSCCLPEGWQGILAHELVHALQFEAYFEDPKMGLDVRLFMEGMACWTEYALGYEQDFELHVREPVAIWLSRGGRLTEVPEFILYRVGASLVERMCSFLSPPEVMALFSPSLRVLLDLPEETDFRRLFLVLSGTTWEDFLAGWQRWIEETQVTPAAELLYEEWRLGIGLREAFLWPLLSEEERGELKAIRQAIWDGRATEADLERADILLRSAWAEPTEELLEALARRERSLKYWAREISGPEAEAKVLHLGLLRYTDSDHPEHYVRAFVNAVNTYLVSPALAPTSAPGG
;
A
#
# COMPACT_ATOMS: atom_id res chain seq x y z
N MET A 1 -21.36 17.20 -41.26
CA MET A 1 -22.40 16.37 -40.60
C MET A 1 -22.10 14.91 -40.92
N VAL A 2 -22.22 14.02 -39.93
CA VAL A 2 -21.75 12.60 -39.94
C VAL A 2 -20.25 12.42 -39.69
N ARG A 3 -19.77 12.78 -38.49
CA ARG A 3 -18.48 12.28 -37.93
C ARG A 3 -18.40 12.33 -36.39
N SER A 4 -19.55 12.40 -35.69
CA SER A 4 -19.60 12.60 -34.22
C SER A 4 -20.43 11.55 -33.47
N LYS A 5 -20.62 10.35 -34.03
CA LYS A 5 -21.42 9.28 -33.38
C LYS A 5 -20.70 7.94 -33.19
N VAL A 6 -19.43 7.82 -33.61
CA VAL A 6 -18.64 6.59 -33.44
C VAL A 6 -17.70 6.66 -32.23
N ALA A 7 -17.29 7.85 -31.78
CA ALA A 7 -16.43 8.01 -30.61
C ALA A 7 -17.16 7.77 -29.27
N TYR A 8 -18.46 8.11 -29.18
CA TYR A 8 -19.27 7.88 -27.98
C TYR A 8 -19.67 6.41 -27.78
N LEU A 9 -19.58 5.58 -28.82
CA LEU A 9 -19.90 4.16 -28.76
C LEU A 9 -18.71 3.29 -28.31
N LEU A 10 -17.48 3.82 -28.38
CA LEU A 10 -16.27 3.13 -27.90
C LEU A 10 -15.96 3.47 -26.43
N LEU A 11 -16.27 4.69 -25.98
CA LEU A 11 -16.19 5.05 -24.55
C LEU A 11 -17.25 4.31 -23.72
N GLY A 12 -18.45 4.13 -24.29
CA GLY A 12 -19.55 3.40 -23.66
C GLY A 12 -19.37 1.88 -23.61
N LEU A 13 -18.43 1.29 -24.36
CA LEU A 13 -18.16 -0.15 -24.31
C LEU A 13 -17.06 -0.52 -23.29
N PHE A 14 -16.17 0.42 -22.96
CA PHE A 14 -15.13 0.21 -21.95
C PHE A 14 -15.67 0.32 -20.51
N ILE A 15 -16.74 1.08 -20.31
CA ILE A 15 -17.36 1.31 -19.01
C ILE A 15 -18.27 0.13 -18.58
N VAL A 16 -18.87 -0.58 -19.55
CA VAL A 16 -19.80 -1.70 -19.28
C VAL A 16 -19.11 -2.98 -18.79
N ILE A 17 -17.78 -3.07 -18.88
CA ILE A 17 -17.02 -4.23 -18.33
C ILE A 17 -16.71 -4.05 -16.84
N TRP A 18 -16.83 -2.83 -16.29
CA TRP A 18 -16.47 -2.54 -14.89
C TRP A 18 -17.64 -2.61 -13.91
N SER A 19 -18.89 -2.67 -14.39
CA SER A 19 -20.10 -2.58 -13.56
C SER A 19 -20.96 -3.85 -13.49
N LEU A 20 -20.57 -4.96 -14.15
CA LEU A 20 -21.38 -6.19 -14.24
C LEU A 20 -20.71 -7.48 -13.75
N SER A 21 -19.49 -7.43 -13.19
CA SER A 21 -18.78 -8.59 -12.63
C SER A 21 -18.90 -8.69 -11.10
N GLY A 22 -19.96 -8.12 -10.52
CA GLY A 22 -20.40 -8.48 -9.18
C GLY A 22 -21.27 -9.74 -9.25
N LEU A 23 -20.86 -10.83 -8.60
CA LEU A 23 -21.61 -12.05 -8.26
C LEU A 23 -21.43 -13.32 -9.13
N ALA A 24 -20.74 -13.30 -10.26
CA ALA A 24 -20.22 -14.54 -10.86
C ALA A 24 -18.80 -14.78 -10.31
N GLY A 25 -18.58 -15.92 -9.64
CA GLY A 25 -17.25 -16.27 -9.14
C GLY A 25 -16.24 -16.21 -10.28
N GLU A 26 -15.35 -15.21 -10.23
CA GLU A 26 -14.29 -15.03 -11.20
C GLU A 26 -13.46 -16.32 -11.18
N ALA A 27 -13.41 -17.00 -12.33
CA ALA A 27 -12.53 -18.15 -12.45
C ALA A 27 -11.09 -17.62 -12.50
N TRP A 28 -10.14 -18.33 -11.91
CA TRP A 28 -8.78 -17.86 -11.76
C TRP A 28 -7.82 -18.87 -12.40
N GLN A 29 -6.82 -18.36 -13.09
CA GLN A 29 -5.71 -19.13 -13.65
C GLN A 29 -4.46 -19.01 -12.77
N LEU A 30 -3.66 -20.07 -12.75
CA LEU A 30 -2.44 -20.17 -11.97
C LEU A 30 -1.24 -20.36 -12.91
N ILE A 31 -0.24 -19.50 -12.77
CA ILE A 31 1.00 -19.52 -13.54
C ILE A 31 2.16 -19.76 -12.57
N GLY A 32 2.92 -20.83 -12.79
CA GLY A 32 4.07 -21.18 -11.95
C GLY A 32 5.37 -20.57 -12.45
N SER A 33 6.17 -20.02 -11.54
CA SER A 33 7.56 -19.58 -11.73
C SER A 33 8.47 -20.30 -10.71
N PRO A 34 9.80 -20.38 -10.92
CA PRO A 34 10.72 -20.86 -9.88
C PRO A 34 10.58 -20.11 -8.55
N HIS A 35 10.34 -18.79 -8.58
CA HIS A 35 10.39 -17.93 -7.39
C HIS A 35 9.01 -17.55 -6.82
N TYR A 36 7.97 -17.59 -7.65
CA TYR A 36 6.60 -17.24 -7.23
C TYR A 36 5.55 -18.12 -7.90
N CYS A 37 4.31 -18.04 -7.42
CA CYS A 37 3.14 -18.45 -8.18
C CYS A 37 2.25 -17.22 -8.41
N LEU A 38 1.72 -17.09 -9.62
CA LEU A 38 0.92 -15.95 -10.03
C LEU A 38 -0.53 -16.39 -10.27
N LEU A 39 -1.46 -15.77 -9.56
CA LEU A 39 -2.89 -15.93 -9.74
C LEU A 39 -3.42 -14.72 -10.51
N LEU A 40 -4.10 -15.00 -11.62
CA LEU A 40 -4.77 -14.00 -12.46
C LEU A 40 -6.23 -14.39 -12.66
N PRO A 41 -7.14 -13.43 -12.85
CA PRO A 41 -8.47 -13.71 -13.36
C PRO A 41 -8.41 -14.40 -14.73
N GLU A 42 -9.31 -15.37 -14.94
CA GLU A 42 -9.56 -15.94 -16.25
C GLU A 42 -10.20 -14.89 -17.16
N GLY A 43 -9.72 -14.79 -18.41
CA GLY A 43 -10.18 -13.79 -19.37
C GLY A 43 -9.27 -12.56 -19.51
N VAL A 44 -8.26 -12.42 -18.65
CA VAL A 44 -7.17 -11.46 -18.89
C VAL A 44 -6.39 -11.91 -20.14
N GLN A 45 -6.56 -11.18 -21.24
CA GLN A 45 -5.74 -11.35 -22.44
C GLN A 45 -4.29 -11.03 -22.06
N SER A 46 -3.34 -11.84 -22.54
CA SER A 46 -1.90 -11.69 -22.26
C SER A 46 -1.37 -12.17 -20.89
N GLY A 47 -1.95 -13.21 -20.29
CA GLY A 47 -1.41 -13.80 -19.04
C GLY A 47 0.09 -14.14 -19.07
N SER A 48 0.64 -14.55 -20.22
CA SER A 48 2.09 -14.78 -20.40
C SER A 48 2.91 -13.49 -20.45
N GLU A 49 2.38 -12.41 -21.00
CA GLU A 49 3.07 -11.10 -21.01
C GLU A 49 3.06 -10.52 -19.59
N ILE A 50 1.94 -10.65 -18.87
CA ILE A 50 1.87 -10.25 -17.46
C ILE A 50 2.87 -11.06 -16.63
N ALA A 51 2.96 -12.38 -16.82
CA ALA A 51 3.96 -13.19 -16.14
C ALA A 51 5.40 -12.74 -16.44
N ALA A 52 5.71 -12.41 -17.70
CA ALA A 52 7.01 -11.85 -18.06
C ALA A 52 7.28 -10.50 -17.36
N THR A 53 6.30 -9.60 -17.30
CA THR A 53 6.40 -8.35 -16.55
C THR A 53 6.58 -8.59 -15.05
N VAL A 54 5.91 -9.59 -14.47
CA VAL A 54 6.10 -9.97 -13.06
C VAL A 54 7.52 -10.49 -12.82
N ASP A 55 8.08 -11.30 -13.73
CA ASP A 55 9.48 -11.73 -13.65
C ASP A 55 10.44 -10.53 -13.68
N GLU A 56 10.20 -9.56 -14.56
CA GLU A 56 10.99 -8.32 -14.66
C GLU A 56 10.92 -7.49 -13.37
N ILE A 57 9.73 -7.29 -12.81
CA ILE A 57 9.55 -6.54 -11.55
C ILE A 57 10.24 -7.27 -10.40
N TYR A 58 10.04 -8.59 -10.28
CA TYR A 58 10.67 -9.39 -9.23
C TYR A 58 12.20 -9.31 -9.30
N ALA A 59 12.77 -9.47 -10.50
CA ALA A 59 14.20 -9.35 -10.72
C ALA A 59 14.72 -7.93 -10.43
N ALA A 60 13.98 -6.88 -10.80
CA ALA A 60 14.34 -5.50 -10.55
C ALA A 60 14.35 -5.16 -9.05
N VAL A 61 13.32 -5.56 -8.30
CA VAL A 61 13.24 -5.33 -6.84
C VAL A 61 14.39 -6.04 -6.13
N ARG A 62 14.64 -7.32 -6.43
CA ARG A 62 15.77 -8.04 -5.82
C ARG A 62 17.13 -7.50 -6.29
N GLY A 63 17.25 -7.11 -7.55
CA GLY A 63 18.43 -6.46 -8.11
C GLY A 63 18.79 -5.15 -7.44
N LEU A 64 17.78 -4.39 -6.99
CA LEU A 64 17.98 -3.15 -6.27
C LEU A 64 18.48 -3.39 -4.84
N TRP A 65 17.84 -4.31 -4.12
CA TRP A 65 18.03 -4.47 -2.67
C TRP A 65 19.04 -5.58 -2.27
N LEU A 66 19.45 -6.45 -3.19
CA LEU A 66 20.37 -7.56 -2.91
C LEU A 66 21.64 -7.49 -3.79
N PRO A 67 22.83 -7.79 -3.23
CA PRO A 67 24.12 -7.63 -3.93
C PRO A 67 24.34 -8.57 -5.14
N GLY A 68 23.57 -9.66 -5.25
CA GLY A 68 23.65 -10.64 -6.36
C GLY A 68 22.37 -10.76 -7.18
N GLY A 69 21.39 -9.87 -6.98
CA GLY A 69 20.12 -9.89 -7.70
C GLY A 69 19.19 -11.05 -7.33
N PRO A 70 18.33 -11.52 -8.26
CA PRO A 70 17.19 -12.39 -7.93
C PRO A 70 17.57 -13.74 -7.32
N ASP A 71 18.70 -14.33 -7.73
CA ASP A 71 19.17 -15.64 -7.25
C ASP A 71 19.89 -15.57 -5.89
N THR A 72 20.00 -14.37 -5.30
CA THR A 72 20.64 -14.20 -4.01
C THR A 72 19.85 -14.92 -2.92
N LYS A 73 20.48 -15.92 -2.30
CA LYS A 73 19.94 -16.60 -1.12
C LYS A 73 20.23 -15.80 0.13
N ILE A 74 19.19 -15.41 0.85
CA ILE A 74 19.32 -14.69 2.11
C ILE A 74 19.59 -15.70 3.22
N PRO A 75 20.70 -15.57 3.97
CA PRO A 75 21.02 -16.49 5.04
C PRO A 75 20.00 -16.38 6.17
N ARG A 76 19.66 -17.49 6.81
CA ARG A 76 18.82 -17.46 8.00
C ARG A 76 19.61 -16.90 9.19
N PRO A 77 18.96 -16.16 10.10
CA PRO A 77 19.63 -15.72 11.31
C PRO A 77 20.10 -16.94 12.11
N SER A 78 21.31 -16.82 12.66
CA SER A 78 22.01 -17.85 13.45
C SER A 78 21.28 -18.27 14.74
N HIS A 79 20.17 -17.60 15.08
CA HIS A 79 19.33 -17.90 16.25
C HIS A 79 18.44 -19.14 16.08
N THR A 80 18.40 -19.75 14.89
CA THR A 80 17.79 -21.07 14.72
C THR A 80 18.83 -22.16 14.99
N ASN A 81 18.69 -22.89 16.10
CA ASN A 81 19.58 -24.01 16.49
C ASN A 81 19.49 -25.24 15.55
N LEU A 82 18.89 -25.10 14.36
CA LEU A 82 18.70 -26.17 13.40
C LEU A 82 19.78 -26.04 12.33
N SER A 83 20.59 -27.09 12.16
CA SER A 83 21.54 -27.12 11.04
C SER A 83 20.79 -27.09 9.71
N GLU A 84 21.39 -26.50 8.68
CA GLU A 84 20.83 -26.48 7.32
C GLU A 84 20.52 -27.90 6.83
N GLU A 85 21.37 -28.87 7.16
CA GLU A 85 21.16 -30.30 6.87
C GLU A 85 19.88 -30.85 7.52
N LEU A 86 19.59 -30.49 8.76
CA LEU A 86 18.38 -30.93 9.45
C LEU A 86 17.13 -30.26 8.87
N VAL A 87 17.22 -28.97 8.54
CA VAL A 87 16.14 -28.25 7.85
C VAL A 87 15.85 -28.88 6.49
N GLN A 88 16.89 -29.18 5.71
CA GLN A 88 16.77 -29.81 4.40
C GLN A 88 16.17 -31.21 4.51
N LYS A 89 16.63 -32.01 5.47
CA LYS A 89 16.06 -33.34 5.72
C LYS A 89 14.59 -33.29 6.11
N ILE A 90 14.20 -32.36 7.00
CA ILE A 90 12.78 -32.17 7.37
C ILE A 90 11.98 -31.80 6.13
N ARG A 91 12.48 -30.89 5.29
CA ARG A 91 11.82 -30.48 4.05
C ARG A 91 11.61 -31.65 3.10
N GLU A 92 12.62 -32.48 2.89
CA GLU A 92 12.52 -33.68 2.06
C GLU A 92 11.51 -34.67 2.65
N GLU A 93 11.52 -34.90 3.96
CA GLU A 93 10.59 -35.81 4.66
C GLU A 93 9.13 -35.36 4.56
N VAL A 94 8.86 -34.05 4.62
CA VAL A 94 7.50 -33.49 4.48
C VAL A 94 7.15 -33.07 3.04
N GLY A 95 8.04 -33.30 2.08
CA GLY A 95 7.82 -32.99 0.66
C GLY A 95 7.73 -31.49 0.34
N LEU A 96 8.41 -30.64 1.12
CA LEU A 96 8.48 -29.21 0.88
C LEU A 96 9.53 -28.88 -0.20
N PRO A 97 9.30 -27.84 -1.01
CA PRO A 97 10.26 -27.41 -2.02
C PRO A 97 11.56 -26.87 -1.39
N GLU A 98 12.64 -26.89 -2.19
CA GLU A 98 13.96 -26.36 -1.82
C GLU A 98 13.94 -24.88 -1.43
N GLU A 99 13.03 -24.08 -2.00
CA GLU A 99 12.89 -22.66 -1.64
C GLU A 99 11.42 -22.27 -1.48
N PRO A 100 11.09 -21.44 -0.48
CA PRO A 100 9.74 -20.94 -0.34
C PRO A 100 9.45 -19.94 -1.46
N LYS A 101 8.22 -19.97 -1.98
CA LYS A 101 7.76 -19.06 -3.04
C LYS A 101 6.98 -17.88 -2.47
N ILE A 102 6.81 -16.84 -3.26
CA ILE A 102 5.80 -15.80 -3.00
C ILE A 102 4.53 -16.15 -3.77
N ALA A 103 3.35 -16.03 -3.16
CA ALA A 103 2.09 -16.06 -3.88
C ALA A 103 1.72 -14.64 -4.34
N ILE A 104 1.65 -14.40 -5.64
CA ILE A 104 1.26 -13.11 -6.21
C ILE A 104 -0.17 -13.24 -6.73
N VAL A 105 -1.05 -12.34 -6.32
CA VAL A 105 -2.43 -12.28 -6.80
C VAL A 105 -2.66 -10.90 -7.41
N LEU A 106 -2.89 -10.84 -8.72
CA LEU A 106 -3.21 -9.59 -9.41
C LEU A 106 -4.70 -9.50 -9.68
N TYR A 107 -5.35 -8.48 -9.12
CA TYR A 107 -6.77 -8.24 -9.27
C TYR A 107 -7.02 -7.30 -10.45
N ALA A 108 -8.14 -7.53 -11.16
CA ALA A 108 -8.64 -6.60 -12.16
C ALA A 108 -9.44 -5.43 -11.52
N ASN A 109 -9.94 -5.60 -10.29
CA ASN A 109 -10.85 -4.65 -9.64
C ASN A 109 -10.48 -4.43 -8.16
N LEU A 110 -10.39 -3.16 -7.75
CA LEU A 110 -10.11 -2.73 -6.36
C LEU A 110 -11.14 -3.27 -5.36
N GLU A 111 -12.43 -3.24 -5.70
CA GLU A 111 -13.48 -3.70 -4.80
C GLU A 111 -13.30 -5.18 -4.46
N ARG A 112 -12.84 -5.98 -5.43
CA ARG A 112 -12.55 -7.39 -5.20
C ARG A 112 -11.33 -7.58 -4.29
N LEU A 113 -10.25 -6.85 -4.56
CA LEU A 113 -9.07 -6.83 -3.71
C LEU A 113 -9.45 -6.46 -2.26
N TRP A 114 -10.23 -5.41 -2.06
CA TRP A 114 -10.64 -4.95 -0.72
C TRP A 114 -11.51 -5.96 0.01
N GLN A 115 -12.42 -6.63 -0.70
CA GLN A 115 -13.25 -7.68 -0.13
C GLN A 115 -12.41 -8.90 0.30
N ASP A 116 -11.49 -9.35 -0.55
CA ASP A 116 -10.66 -10.52 -0.29
C ASP A 116 -9.61 -10.23 0.79
N ALA A 117 -9.01 -9.04 0.81
CA ALA A 117 -8.07 -8.59 1.84
C ALA A 117 -8.74 -8.13 3.14
N GLN A 118 -10.07 -7.93 3.14
CA GLN A 118 -10.82 -7.26 4.22
C GLN A 118 -10.24 -5.89 4.63
N ARG A 119 -9.65 -5.20 3.66
CA ARG A 119 -8.89 -3.96 3.85
C ARG A 119 -9.26 -2.98 2.74
N TYR A 120 -10.11 -2.02 3.06
CA TYR A 120 -10.59 -1.03 2.10
C TYR A 120 -9.65 0.18 2.04
N GLY A 121 -9.47 0.72 0.83
CA GLY A 121 -8.65 1.92 0.58
C GLY A 121 -7.16 1.67 0.32
N VAL A 122 -6.75 0.42 0.13
CA VAL A 122 -5.36 0.05 -0.23
C VAL A 122 -5.25 -0.33 -1.71
N GLY A 123 -4.12 -0.03 -2.35
CA GLY A 123 -3.83 -0.48 -3.73
C GLY A 123 -3.24 -1.89 -3.80
N GLY A 124 -2.49 -2.27 -2.77
CA GLY A 124 -1.88 -3.59 -2.59
C GLY A 124 -1.83 -3.98 -1.11
N LEU A 125 -1.45 -5.24 -0.85
CA LEU A 125 -1.18 -5.73 0.50
C LEU A 125 -0.30 -6.97 0.48
N PHE A 126 0.76 -6.96 1.27
CA PHE A 126 1.55 -8.14 1.60
C PHE A 126 1.06 -8.79 2.89
N ILE A 127 0.73 -10.09 2.81
CA ILE A 127 0.32 -10.91 3.94
C ILE A 127 1.41 -11.95 4.19
N PRO A 128 2.20 -11.85 5.28
CA PRO A 128 3.23 -12.84 5.58
C PRO A 128 2.61 -14.21 5.89
N ALA A 129 3.23 -15.28 5.40
CA ALA A 129 2.80 -16.62 5.74
C ALA A 129 3.27 -16.95 7.16
N ARG A 130 2.30 -17.22 8.04
CA ARG A 130 2.58 -17.98 9.28
C ARG A 130 2.54 -19.45 8.89
N TRP A 131 3.54 -20.23 9.27
CA TRP A 131 3.51 -21.66 9.04
C TRP A 131 2.65 -22.32 10.12
N PRO A 132 1.63 -23.13 9.75
CA PRO A 132 1.27 -23.61 8.42
C PRO A 132 0.40 -22.64 7.57
N PRO A 133 0.40 -22.75 6.21
CA PRO A 133 -0.35 -21.88 5.29
C PRO A 133 -1.87 -21.81 5.54
N GLU A 134 -2.41 -22.74 6.32
CA GLU A 134 -3.79 -22.77 6.82
C GLU A 134 -4.11 -21.59 7.75
N ASP A 135 -3.11 -20.84 8.21
CA ASP A 135 -3.27 -19.65 9.05
C ASP A 135 -3.27 -18.33 8.26
N LEU A 136 -3.13 -18.36 6.92
CA LEU A 136 -3.26 -17.16 6.10
C LEU A 136 -4.70 -16.60 6.23
N GLU A 137 -4.88 -15.34 6.60
CA GLU A 137 -6.19 -14.67 6.63
C GLU A 137 -6.66 -14.28 5.22
N VAL A 138 -6.82 -15.28 4.34
CA VAL A 138 -7.25 -15.09 2.95
C VAL A 138 -8.50 -15.91 2.61
N PRO A 139 -9.28 -15.50 1.59
CA PRO A 139 -10.45 -16.23 1.15
C PRO A 139 -10.14 -17.70 0.82
N THR A 140 -11.07 -18.58 1.16
CA THR A 140 -10.90 -20.04 1.01
C THR A 140 -10.60 -20.45 -0.44
N HIS A 141 -11.12 -19.72 -1.43
CA HIS A 141 -10.90 -20.02 -2.85
C HIS A 141 -9.45 -19.74 -3.29
N ILE A 142 -8.87 -18.59 -2.91
CA ILE A 142 -7.46 -18.25 -3.16
C ILE A 142 -6.56 -19.29 -2.47
N ARG A 143 -6.85 -19.61 -1.22
CA ARG A 143 -6.12 -20.64 -0.45
C ARG A 143 -6.16 -22.01 -1.13
N ALA A 144 -7.34 -22.44 -1.60
CA ALA A 144 -7.50 -23.73 -2.25
C ALA A 144 -6.72 -23.81 -3.57
N MET A 145 -6.59 -22.71 -4.30
CA MET A 145 -5.77 -22.64 -5.51
C MET A 145 -4.28 -22.71 -5.20
N ILE A 146 -3.83 -21.87 -4.27
CA ILE A 146 -2.43 -21.82 -3.81
C ILE A 146 -1.98 -23.18 -3.26
N ALA A 147 -2.87 -23.89 -2.55
CA ALA A 147 -2.61 -25.22 -2.02
C ALA A 147 -2.38 -26.29 -3.10
N ARG A 148 -2.84 -26.09 -4.35
CA ARG A 148 -2.62 -27.07 -5.45
C ARG A 148 -1.14 -27.20 -5.82
N GLU A 149 -0.37 -26.13 -5.64
CA GLU A 149 1.07 -26.10 -5.96
C GLU A 149 1.93 -26.78 -4.87
N LYS A 150 1.34 -27.07 -3.70
CA LYS A 150 2.04 -27.60 -2.50
C LYS A 150 3.37 -26.90 -2.11
N PRO A 151 3.65 -25.61 -2.37
CA PRO A 151 4.95 -25.08 -2.01
C PRO A 151 4.91 -24.52 -0.57
N ALA A 152 6.10 -24.42 0.04
CA ALA A 152 6.28 -23.53 1.16
C ALA A 152 6.15 -22.10 0.64
N PHE A 153 5.39 -21.23 1.32
CA PHE A 153 5.28 -19.82 0.93
C PHE A 153 5.91 -18.91 1.96
N VAL A 154 6.56 -17.86 1.49
CA VAL A 154 7.02 -16.71 2.30
C VAL A 154 5.83 -15.87 2.75
N GLY A 155 4.86 -15.69 1.84
CA GLY A 155 3.69 -14.85 2.04
C GLY A 155 2.96 -14.64 0.73
N MET A 156 2.03 -13.69 0.74
CA MET A 156 1.18 -13.36 -0.38
C MET A 156 1.20 -11.86 -0.68
N ALA A 157 1.57 -11.49 -1.89
CA ALA A 157 1.48 -10.12 -2.39
C ALA A 157 0.20 -9.97 -3.22
N LEU A 158 -0.70 -9.11 -2.75
CA LEU A 158 -1.93 -8.72 -3.44
C LEU A 158 -1.70 -7.39 -4.13
N SER A 159 -2.04 -7.26 -5.41
CA SER A 159 -1.91 -5.99 -6.14
C SER A 159 -3.05 -5.78 -7.14
N CYS A 160 -3.35 -4.53 -7.44
CA CYS A 160 -4.36 -4.07 -8.41
C CYS A 160 -3.75 -2.89 -9.21
N CYS A 161 -4.23 -2.48 -10.39
CA CYS A 161 -5.38 -2.97 -11.13
C CYS A 161 -5.06 -3.22 -12.60
N LEU A 162 -5.04 -4.48 -13.02
CA LEU A 162 -4.79 -4.81 -14.42
C LEU A 162 -5.75 -4.05 -15.37
N PRO A 163 -5.27 -3.63 -16.56
CA PRO A 163 -3.93 -3.88 -17.11
C PRO A 163 -2.87 -2.82 -16.78
N GLU A 164 -3.21 -1.68 -16.16
CA GLU A 164 -2.31 -0.52 -15.99
C GLU A 164 -2.18 -0.09 -14.53
N GLY A 165 -1.01 0.39 -14.12
CA GLY A 165 -0.79 0.96 -12.78
C GLY A 165 -0.57 -0.07 -11.66
N TRP A 166 -0.50 -1.36 -11.97
CA TRP A 166 -0.25 -2.43 -11.00
C TRP A 166 1.24 -2.67 -10.75
N GLN A 167 2.13 -2.21 -11.64
CA GLN A 167 3.56 -2.50 -11.60
C GLN A 167 4.24 -1.87 -10.39
N GLY A 168 3.97 -0.58 -10.13
CA GLY A 168 4.49 0.14 -8.95
C GLY A 168 4.01 -0.50 -7.66
N ILE A 169 2.69 -0.74 -7.55
CA ILE A 169 2.08 -1.41 -6.40
C ILE A 169 2.69 -2.81 -6.17
N LEU A 170 2.87 -3.60 -7.23
CA LEU A 170 3.51 -4.91 -7.08
C LEU A 170 4.96 -4.78 -6.61
N ALA A 171 5.73 -3.82 -7.15
CA ALA A 171 7.09 -3.57 -6.70
C ALA A 171 7.13 -3.22 -5.19
N HIS A 172 6.19 -2.37 -4.72
CA HIS A 172 6.01 -2.03 -3.31
C HIS A 172 5.76 -3.29 -2.46
N GLU A 173 4.80 -4.13 -2.83
CA GLU A 173 4.49 -5.34 -2.06
C GLU A 173 5.60 -6.39 -2.11
N LEU A 174 6.37 -6.47 -3.20
CA LEU A 174 7.54 -7.35 -3.29
C LEU A 174 8.69 -6.87 -2.41
N VAL A 175 8.81 -5.57 -2.14
CA VAL A 175 9.74 -5.06 -1.12
C VAL A 175 9.32 -5.54 0.27
N HIS A 176 8.03 -5.56 0.61
CA HIS A 176 7.58 -6.13 1.89
C HIS A 176 7.83 -7.63 2.00
N ALA A 177 7.64 -8.37 0.90
CA ALA A 177 8.01 -9.78 0.86
C ALA A 177 9.51 -9.97 1.11
N LEU A 178 10.35 -9.16 0.45
CA LEU A 178 11.79 -9.18 0.64
C LEU A 178 12.21 -8.79 2.07
N GLN A 179 11.59 -7.75 2.66
CA GLN A 179 11.81 -7.37 4.05
C GLN A 179 11.49 -8.52 5.01
N PHE A 180 10.41 -9.25 4.76
CA PHE A 180 10.06 -10.43 5.55
C PHE A 180 11.08 -11.57 5.38
N GLU A 181 11.52 -11.88 4.15
CA GLU A 181 12.58 -12.85 3.89
C GLU A 181 13.92 -12.45 4.54
N ALA A 182 14.21 -11.15 4.55
CA ALA A 182 15.40 -10.55 5.12
C ALA A 182 15.37 -10.46 6.65
N TYR A 183 14.31 -10.93 7.32
CA TYR A 183 14.15 -10.79 8.77
C TYR A 183 14.31 -9.32 9.19
N PHE A 184 13.57 -8.43 8.54
CA PHE A 184 13.57 -7.02 8.87
C PHE A 184 13.10 -6.82 10.32
N GLU A 185 13.92 -6.14 11.11
CA GLU A 185 13.72 -5.94 12.54
C GLU A 185 13.52 -4.45 12.87
N ASP A 186 12.80 -4.18 13.96
CA ASP A 186 12.76 -2.85 14.56
C ASP A 186 14.06 -2.62 15.35
N PRO A 187 14.90 -1.64 14.95
CA PRO A 187 16.14 -1.31 15.64
C PRO A 187 15.91 -0.58 16.98
N LYS A 188 14.66 -0.39 17.42
CA LYS A 188 14.25 0.23 18.70
C LYS A 188 14.79 1.65 18.87
N MET A 189 14.79 2.41 17.79
CA MET A 189 15.27 3.80 17.77
C MET A 189 14.29 4.81 18.39
N GLY A 190 13.12 4.37 18.86
CA GLY A 190 12.05 5.27 19.30
C GLY A 190 11.29 5.94 18.15
N LEU A 191 11.44 5.42 16.93
CA LEU A 191 10.68 5.81 15.74
C LEU A 191 9.74 4.66 15.35
N ASP A 192 8.65 4.99 14.67
CA ASP A 192 7.80 3.96 14.06
C ASP A 192 8.59 3.24 12.95
N VAL A 193 8.82 1.94 13.11
CA VAL A 193 9.54 1.10 12.13
C VAL A 193 8.89 1.14 10.74
N ARG A 194 7.58 1.42 10.66
CA ARG A 194 6.87 1.57 9.39
C ARG A 194 7.44 2.70 8.53
N LEU A 195 8.06 3.73 9.12
CA LEU A 195 8.74 4.78 8.35
C LEU A 195 9.78 4.18 7.40
N PHE A 196 10.51 3.16 7.83
CA PHE A 196 11.52 2.53 6.99
C PHE A 196 10.94 1.40 6.15
N MET A 197 10.00 0.61 6.70
CA MET A 197 9.36 -0.45 5.91
C MET A 197 8.60 0.10 4.70
N GLU A 198 7.68 1.04 4.93
CA GLU A 198 6.88 1.68 3.88
C GLU A 198 7.72 2.67 3.08
N GLY A 199 8.70 3.31 3.72
CA GLY A 199 9.62 4.22 3.04
C GLY A 199 10.46 3.53 1.96
N MET A 200 11.02 2.35 2.26
CA MET A 200 11.78 1.57 1.27
C MET A 200 10.90 1.09 0.13
N ALA A 201 9.70 0.62 0.44
CA ALA A 201 8.75 0.13 -0.55
C ALA A 201 8.28 1.27 -1.48
N CYS A 202 7.85 2.40 -0.91
CA CYS A 202 7.45 3.58 -1.67
C CYS A 202 8.61 4.18 -2.47
N TRP A 203 9.81 4.29 -1.89
CA TRP A 203 10.99 4.79 -2.61
C TRP A 203 11.36 3.90 -3.81
N THR A 204 11.18 2.58 -3.69
CA THR A 204 11.45 1.62 -4.76
C THR A 204 10.59 1.88 -6.01
N GLU A 205 9.35 2.34 -5.83
CA GLU A 205 8.47 2.71 -6.94
C GLU A 205 9.12 3.77 -7.85
N TYR A 206 9.76 4.78 -7.25
CA TYR A 206 10.47 5.84 -7.98
C TYR A 206 11.84 5.40 -8.48
N ALA A 207 12.59 4.67 -7.65
CA ALA A 207 13.94 4.20 -8.00
C ALA A 207 13.93 3.27 -9.21
N LEU A 208 12.86 2.49 -9.39
CA LEU A 208 12.65 1.61 -10.55
C LEU A 208 11.89 2.30 -11.70
N GLY A 209 11.46 3.56 -11.53
CA GLY A 209 10.80 4.35 -12.56
C GLY A 209 9.32 3.99 -12.82
N TYR A 210 8.67 3.30 -11.89
CA TYR A 210 7.22 3.05 -11.95
C TYR A 210 6.42 4.29 -11.55
N GLU A 211 6.97 5.10 -10.65
CA GLU A 211 6.45 6.42 -10.29
C GLU A 211 7.43 7.52 -10.71
N GLN A 212 6.89 8.73 -10.94
CA GLN A 212 7.66 9.89 -11.40
C GLN A 212 7.42 11.08 -10.48
N ASP A 213 8.27 12.11 -10.59
CA ASP A 213 8.12 13.37 -9.84
C ASP A 213 8.21 13.22 -8.31
N PHE A 214 9.32 12.63 -7.85
CA PHE A 214 9.64 12.49 -6.43
C PHE A 214 9.64 13.83 -5.67
N GLU A 215 9.90 14.95 -6.35
CA GLU A 215 9.82 16.29 -5.76
C GLU A 215 8.38 16.61 -5.37
N LEU A 216 7.44 16.57 -6.32
CA LEU A 216 6.03 16.89 -6.10
C LEU A 216 5.34 15.88 -5.17
N HIS A 217 5.62 14.58 -5.33
CA HIS A 217 4.89 13.52 -4.62
C HIS A 217 5.51 13.12 -3.29
N VAL A 218 6.76 13.51 -3.02
CA VAL A 218 7.44 13.15 -1.76
C VAL A 218 8.01 14.38 -1.07
N ARG A 219 8.97 15.07 -1.68
CA ARG A 219 9.75 16.10 -0.97
C ARG A 219 8.94 17.32 -0.60
N GLU A 220 8.14 17.86 -1.52
CA GLU A 220 7.34 19.06 -1.26
C GLU A 220 6.26 18.81 -0.18
N PRO A 221 5.46 17.72 -0.20
CA PRO A 221 4.54 17.39 0.89
C PRO A 221 5.21 17.18 2.25
N VAL A 222 6.41 16.58 2.28
CA VAL A 222 7.18 16.42 3.53
C VAL A 222 7.70 17.78 4.02
N ALA A 223 8.08 18.70 3.13
CA ALA A 223 8.43 20.07 3.48
C ALA A 223 7.25 20.85 4.08
N ILE A 224 6.04 20.70 3.51
CA ILE A 224 4.81 21.25 4.08
C ILE A 224 4.64 20.70 5.50
N TRP A 225 4.69 19.39 5.70
CA TRP A 225 4.54 18.78 7.01
C TRP A 225 5.55 19.30 8.05
N LEU A 226 6.85 19.37 7.70
CA LEU A 226 7.89 19.89 8.60
C LEU A 226 7.66 21.37 8.96
N SER A 227 7.31 22.21 7.99
CA SER A 227 7.03 23.65 8.23
C SER A 227 5.85 23.89 9.18
N ARG A 228 4.98 22.88 9.38
CA ARG A 228 3.87 22.89 10.34
C ARG A 228 4.24 22.34 11.71
N GLY A 229 5.52 22.06 11.96
CA GLY A 229 6.01 21.49 13.21
C GLY A 229 5.92 19.97 13.26
N GLY A 230 5.93 19.30 12.10
CA GLY A 230 6.03 17.84 12.01
C GLY A 230 7.22 17.28 12.77
N ARG A 231 7.04 16.12 13.43
CA ARG A 231 8.08 15.43 14.20
C ARG A 231 8.10 13.95 13.84
N LEU A 232 9.30 13.38 13.67
CA LEU A 232 9.48 11.96 13.32
C LEU A 232 8.93 10.97 14.36
N THR A 233 8.73 11.41 15.60
CA THR A 233 8.12 10.58 16.67
C THR A 233 6.60 10.49 16.55
N GLU A 234 5.96 11.32 15.73
CA GLU A 234 4.50 11.47 15.61
C GLU A 234 4.12 11.75 14.15
N VAL A 235 4.53 10.87 13.23
CA VAL A 235 4.22 11.03 11.80
C VAL A 235 2.78 10.57 11.53
N PRO A 236 1.90 11.43 10.99
CA PRO A 236 0.53 11.04 10.65
C PRO A 236 0.48 9.99 9.52
N GLU A 237 -0.52 9.10 9.59
CA GLU A 237 -0.69 7.99 8.64
C GLU A 237 -0.67 8.45 7.16
N PHE A 238 -1.32 9.58 6.83
CA PHE A 238 -1.46 10.05 5.45
C PHE A 238 -0.14 10.49 4.78
N ILE A 239 0.91 10.78 5.56
CA ILE A 239 2.21 11.24 5.05
C ILE A 239 3.36 10.28 5.40
N LEU A 240 3.09 9.24 6.20
CA LEU A 240 4.09 8.32 6.74
C LEU A 240 5.00 7.73 5.66
N TYR A 241 4.41 7.29 4.56
CA TYR A 241 5.12 6.64 3.45
C TYR A 241 6.07 7.63 2.77
N ARG A 242 5.64 8.89 2.63
CA ARG A 242 6.43 9.95 1.98
C ARG A 242 7.57 10.43 2.87
N VAL A 243 7.32 10.60 4.17
CA VAL A 243 8.39 10.88 5.15
C VAL A 243 9.43 9.76 5.10
N GLY A 244 8.98 8.50 5.14
CA GLY A 244 9.80 7.32 4.99
C GLY A 244 10.64 7.31 3.71
N ALA A 245 10.01 7.50 2.55
CA ALA A 245 10.68 7.50 1.26
C ALA A 245 11.73 8.62 1.16
N SER A 246 11.45 9.79 1.73
CA SER A 246 12.42 10.89 1.77
C SER A 246 13.64 10.58 2.66
N LEU A 247 13.44 9.83 3.76
CA LEU A 247 14.55 9.36 4.59
C LEU A 247 15.40 8.34 3.83
N VAL A 248 14.76 7.39 3.14
CA VAL A 248 15.45 6.36 2.35
C VAL A 248 16.22 6.96 1.18
N GLU A 249 15.64 7.91 0.44
CA GLU A 249 16.33 8.68 -0.61
C GLU A 249 17.58 9.34 -0.03
N ARG A 250 17.44 10.00 1.13
CA ARG A 250 18.58 10.64 1.78
C ARG A 250 19.63 9.63 2.24
N MET A 251 19.24 8.47 2.77
CA MET A 251 20.17 7.39 3.14
C MET A 251 20.94 6.87 1.92
N CYS A 252 20.27 6.73 0.78
CA CYS A 252 20.87 6.26 -0.47
C CYS A 252 21.92 7.21 -1.05
N SER A 253 22.03 8.45 -0.54
CA SER A 253 23.14 9.35 -0.85
C SER A 253 24.44 9.05 -0.07
N PHE A 254 24.37 8.20 0.95
CA PHE A 254 25.51 7.76 1.77
C PHE A 254 25.78 6.26 1.67
N LEU A 255 24.75 5.47 1.43
CA LEU A 255 24.76 4.01 1.47
C LEU A 255 24.19 3.46 0.16
N SER A 256 24.65 2.30 -0.27
CA SER A 256 23.95 1.54 -1.31
C SER A 256 22.59 1.01 -0.79
N PRO A 257 21.59 0.75 -1.65
CA PRO A 257 20.31 0.20 -1.18
C PRO A 257 20.45 -1.12 -0.38
N PRO A 258 21.32 -2.08 -0.75
CA PRO A 258 21.58 -3.26 0.09
C PRO A 258 22.09 -2.91 1.50
N GLU A 259 22.97 -1.92 1.63
CA GLU A 259 23.45 -1.45 2.94
C GLU A 259 22.35 -0.77 3.76
N VAL A 260 21.45 -0.01 3.09
CA VAL A 260 20.28 0.56 3.75
C VAL A 260 19.37 -0.52 4.32
N MET A 261 19.07 -1.59 3.57
CA MET A 261 18.27 -2.71 4.09
C MET A 261 19.01 -3.48 5.19
N ALA A 262 20.34 -3.60 5.10
CA ALA A 262 21.16 -4.26 6.10
C ALA A 262 21.19 -3.55 7.46
N LEU A 263 20.92 -2.23 7.52
CA LEU A 263 20.71 -1.52 8.79
C LEU A 263 19.59 -2.14 9.65
N PHE A 264 18.62 -2.79 8.99
CA PHE A 264 17.43 -3.38 9.61
C PHE A 264 17.38 -4.91 9.49
N SER A 265 18.39 -5.53 8.86
CA SER A 265 18.42 -6.97 8.58
C SER A 265 19.74 -7.59 9.03
N PRO A 266 19.75 -8.39 10.12
CA PRO A 266 20.92 -9.19 10.50
C PRO A 266 21.39 -10.12 9.38
N SER A 267 20.45 -10.73 8.65
CA SER A 267 20.74 -11.63 7.53
C SER A 267 21.52 -10.97 6.41
N LEU A 268 21.12 -9.74 6.02
CA LEU A 268 21.84 -9.01 4.98
C LEU A 268 23.20 -8.50 5.44
N ARG A 269 23.39 -8.24 6.73
CA ARG A 269 24.73 -7.92 7.26
C ARG A 269 25.70 -9.08 7.06
N VAL A 270 25.27 -10.31 7.37
CA VAL A 270 26.09 -11.51 7.12
C VAL A 270 26.41 -11.65 5.64
N LEU A 271 25.41 -11.46 4.77
CA LEU A 271 25.57 -11.57 3.33
C LEU A 271 26.57 -10.54 2.76
N LEU A 272 26.58 -9.33 3.32
CA LEU A 272 27.44 -8.23 2.89
C LEU A 272 28.78 -8.17 3.63
N ASP A 273 29.08 -9.16 4.49
CA ASP A 273 30.27 -9.17 5.36
C ASP A 273 30.39 -7.88 6.22
N LEU A 274 29.25 -7.37 6.67
CA LEU A 274 29.15 -6.18 7.51
C LEU A 274 29.27 -6.53 9.00
N PRO A 275 29.68 -5.57 9.86
CA PRO A 275 29.80 -5.81 11.29
C PRO A 275 28.50 -6.34 11.93
N GLU A 276 28.63 -7.32 12.83
CA GLU A 276 27.55 -7.80 13.72
C GLU A 276 27.25 -6.78 14.85
N GLU A 277 27.23 -5.48 14.54
CA GLU A 277 26.89 -4.43 15.49
C GLU A 277 25.38 -4.39 15.71
N THR A 278 24.93 -4.60 16.95
CA THR A 278 23.49 -4.62 17.28
C THR A 278 22.94 -3.24 17.59
N ASP A 279 23.79 -2.25 17.88
CA ASP A 279 23.38 -0.86 18.03
C ASP A 279 23.24 -0.19 16.65
N PHE A 280 22.02 0.20 16.30
CA PHE A 280 21.74 0.85 15.02
C PHE A 280 22.58 2.10 14.79
N ARG A 281 22.71 2.99 15.79
CA ARG A 281 23.40 4.28 15.60
C ARG A 281 24.88 4.06 15.33
N ARG A 282 25.48 3.08 16.00
CA ARG A 282 26.86 2.70 15.77
C ARG A 282 27.04 2.02 14.42
N LEU A 283 26.17 1.10 14.04
CA LEU A 283 26.22 0.48 12.71
C LEU A 283 26.07 1.55 11.61
N PHE A 284 25.10 2.44 11.75
CA PHE A 284 24.87 3.53 10.82
C PHE A 284 26.10 4.43 10.69
N LEU A 285 26.74 4.80 11.80
CA LEU A 285 27.99 5.58 11.79
C LEU A 285 29.12 4.85 11.06
N VAL A 286 29.27 3.55 11.29
CA VAL A 286 30.31 2.74 10.64
C VAL A 286 30.11 2.66 9.14
N LEU A 287 28.86 2.48 8.68
CA LEU A 287 28.56 2.37 7.25
C LEU A 287 28.54 3.72 6.54
N SER A 288 27.90 4.73 7.11
CA SER A 288 27.66 6.02 6.45
C SER A 288 28.76 7.06 6.69
N GLY A 289 29.59 6.87 7.72
CA GLY A 289 30.58 7.85 8.17
C GLY A 289 29.99 9.08 8.89
N THR A 290 28.69 9.11 9.16
CA THR A 290 28.01 10.21 9.88
C THR A 290 27.18 9.69 11.06
N THR A 291 27.03 10.51 12.10
CA THR A 291 26.12 10.16 13.21
C THR A 291 24.67 10.18 12.73
N TRP A 292 23.80 9.44 13.42
CA TRP A 292 22.37 9.42 13.12
C TRP A 292 21.74 10.81 13.31
N GLU A 293 22.17 11.55 14.34
CA GLU A 293 21.71 12.89 14.63
C GLU A 293 22.12 13.90 13.54
N ASP A 294 23.36 13.83 13.08
CA ASP A 294 23.85 14.68 11.99
C ASP A 294 23.16 14.33 10.67
N PHE A 295 22.89 13.05 10.42
CA PHE A 295 22.09 12.60 9.28
C PHE A 295 20.67 13.19 9.32
N LEU A 296 19.97 13.08 10.45
CA LEU A 296 18.62 13.61 10.60
C LEU A 296 18.58 15.14 10.46
N ALA A 297 19.55 15.86 11.04
CA ALA A 297 19.68 17.29 10.87
C ALA A 297 19.95 17.69 9.41
N GLY A 298 20.77 16.90 8.71
CA GLY A 298 21.05 17.06 7.28
C GLY A 298 19.82 16.77 6.40
N TRP A 299 19.07 15.72 6.71
CA TRP A 299 17.80 15.39 6.05
C TRP A 299 16.77 16.50 6.24
N GLN A 300 16.56 16.96 7.48
CA GLN A 300 15.61 18.02 7.77
C GLN A 300 15.94 19.29 6.99
N ARG A 301 17.21 19.72 6.99
CA ARG A 301 17.65 20.89 6.21
C ARG A 301 17.40 20.71 4.71
N TRP A 302 17.73 19.54 4.17
CA TRP A 302 17.52 19.22 2.75
C TRP A 302 16.04 19.29 2.35
N ILE A 303 15.13 18.88 3.24
CA ILE A 303 13.68 19.04 3.03
C ILE A 303 13.27 20.50 3.18
N GLU A 304 13.70 21.20 4.22
CA GLU A 304 13.33 22.62 4.47
C GLU A 304 13.81 23.58 3.37
N GLU A 305 14.88 23.23 2.64
CA GLU A 305 15.36 23.96 1.46
C GLU A 305 14.50 23.72 0.20
N THR A 306 13.55 22.78 0.24
CA THR A 306 12.67 22.44 -0.88
C THR A 306 11.66 23.57 -1.12
N GLN A 307 11.55 24.03 -2.37
CA GLN A 307 10.54 25.01 -2.75
C GLN A 307 9.17 24.32 -2.90
N VAL A 308 8.21 24.70 -2.08
CA VAL A 308 6.85 24.18 -2.14
C VAL A 308 6.05 24.90 -3.24
N THR A 309 5.42 24.13 -4.11
CA THR A 309 4.50 24.61 -5.14
C THR A 309 3.04 24.57 -4.68
N PRO A 310 2.13 25.35 -5.29
CA PRO A 310 0.70 25.23 -5.03
C PRO A 310 0.13 23.83 -5.33
N ALA A 311 0.73 23.11 -6.28
CA ALA A 311 0.34 21.74 -6.60
C ALA A 311 0.61 20.79 -5.42
N ALA A 312 1.75 20.92 -4.76
CA ALA A 312 2.06 20.13 -3.56
C ALA A 312 1.14 20.47 -2.38
N GLU A 313 0.71 21.73 -2.23
CA GLU A 313 -0.27 22.11 -1.20
C GLU A 313 -1.61 21.40 -1.41
N LEU A 314 -2.10 21.34 -2.65
CA LEU A 314 -3.33 20.61 -3.00
C LEU A 314 -3.18 19.11 -2.79
N LEU A 315 -2.03 18.53 -3.16
CA LEU A 315 -1.76 17.10 -2.97
C LEU A 315 -1.70 16.73 -1.48
N TYR A 316 -0.97 17.51 -0.68
CA TYR A 316 -0.91 17.34 0.76
C TYR A 316 -2.31 17.43 1.38
N GLU A 317 -3.12 18.40 0.96
CA GLU A 317 -4.47 18.57 1.48
C GLU A 317 -5.43 17.43 1.05
N GLU A 318 -5.32 16.91 -0.18
CA GLU A 318 -6.08 15.73 -0.64
C GLU A 318 -5.81 14.51 0.24
N TRP A 319 -4.54 14.24 0.55
CA TRP A 319 -4.14 13.16 1.46
C TRP A 319 -4.59 13.39 2.90
N ARG A 320 -4.42 14.62 3.41
CA ARG A 320 -4.84 14.98 4.77
C ARG A 320 -6.35 14.84 4.94
N LEU A 321 -7.12 15.27 3.93
CA LEU A 321 -8.56 15.08 3.85
C LEU A 321 -8.96 13.64 3.55
N GLY A 322 -8.01 12.74 3.24
CA GLY A 322 -8.25 11.33 3.00
C GLY A 322 -9.24 11.08 1.87
N ILE A 323 -9.23 11.90 0.81
CA ILE A 323 -10.23 11.85 -0.28
C ILE A 323 -10.29 10.45 -0.89
N GLY A 324 -9.15 9.89 -1.32
CA GLY A 324 -9.11 8.52 -1.86
C GLY A 324 -9.53 7.42 -0.89
N LEU A 325 -9.21 7.57 0.41
CA LEU A 325 -9.63 6.60 1.43
C LEU A 325 -11.15 6.68 1.65
N ARG A 326 -11.70 7.87 1.82
CA ARG A 326 -13.14 8.10 1.97
C ARG A 326 -13.92 7.63 0.74
N GLU A 327 -13.39 7.85 -0.46
CA GLU A 327 -13.95 7.32 -1.72
C GLU A 327 -14.12 5.79 -1.64
N ALA A 328 -13.10 5.03 -1.21
CA ALA A 328 -13.21 3.57 -1.10
C ALA A 328 -14.33 3.10 -0.15
N PHE A 329 -14.52 3.81 0.97
CA PHE A 329 -15.58 3.52 1.94
C PHE A 329 -16.97 3.91 1.43
N LEU A 330 -17.08 5.03 0.73
CA LEU A 330 -18.34 5.56 0.23
C LEU A 330 -18.69 5.05 -1.17
N TRP A 331 -17.80 4.28 -1.81
CA TRP A 331 -17.97 3.75 -3.16
C TRP A 331 -19.37 3.22 -3.47
N PRO A 332 -20.01 2.38 -2.62
CA PRO A 332 -21.35 1.85 -2.89
C PRO A 332 -22.46 2.92 -2.93
N LEU A 333 -22.22 4.09 -2.34
CA LEU A 333 -23.16 5.21 -2.26
C LEU A 333 -22.97 6.24 -3.40
N LEU A 334 -21.89 6.12 -4.16
CA LEU A 334 -21.56 7.03 -5.25
C LEU A 334 -22.11 6.47 -6.57
N SER A 335 -22.73 7.34 -7.36
CA SER A 335 -23.10 7.04 -8.74
C SER A 335 -21.87 6.85 -9.63
N GLU A 336 -22.06 6.24 -10.80
CA GLU A 336 -20.99 6.04 -11.78
C GLU A 336 -20.37 7.37 -12.25
N GLU A 337 -21.19 8.42 -12.39
CA GLU A 337 -20.75 9.77 -12.73
C GLU A 337 -19.86 10.37 -11.64
N GLU A 338 -20.29 10.29 -10.38
CA GLU A 338 -19.52 10.82 -9.24
C GLU A 338 -18.19 10.09 -9.05
N ARG A 339 -18.16 8.77 -9.25
CA ARG A 339 -16.92 7.97 -9.23
C ARG A 339 -15.97 8.40 -10.35
N GLY A 340 -16.49 8.64 -11.55
CA GLY A 340 -15.72 9.15 -12.68
C GLY A 340 -15.16 10.55 -12.41
N GLU A 341 -15.97 11.43 -11.82
CA GLU A 341 -15.58 12.79 -11.43
C GLU A 341 -14.48 12.78 -10.36
N LEU A 342 -14.65 12.00 -9.28
CA LEU A 342 -13.64 11.85 -8.23
C LEU A 342 -12.30 11.32 -8.78
N LYS A 343 -12.34 10.28 -9.62
CA LYS A 343 -11.14 9.74 -10.27
C LYS A 343 -10.42 10.81 -11.11
N ALA A 344 -11.17 11.60 -11.88
CA ALA A 344 -10.60 12.66 -12.71
C ALA A 344 -9.98 13.79 -11.87
N ILE A 345 -10.64 14.21 -10.79
CA ILE A 345 -10.13 15.21 -9.85
C ILE A 345 -8.83 14.71 -9.20
N ARG A 346 -8.84 13.49 -8.65
CA ARG A 346 -7.66 12.92 -7.98
C ARG A 346 -6.48 12.78 -8.92
N GLN A 347 -6.70 12.34 -10.17
CA GLN A 347 -5.64 12.31 -11.17
C GLN A 347 -5.12 13.72 -11.48
N ALA A 348 -6.00 14.72 -11.60
CA ALA A 348 -5.55 16.10 -11.85
C ALA A 348 -4.74 16.67 -10.67
N ILE A 349 -5.07 16.32 -9.43
CA ILE A 349 -4.29 16.69 -8.23
C ILE A 349 -2.92 16.00 -8.28
N TRP A 350 -2.88 14.69 -8.55
CA TRP A 350 -1.64 13.92 -8.68
C TRP A 350 -0.72 14.48 -9.77
N ASP A 351 -1.27 14.89 -10.91
CA ASP A 351 -0.52 15.49 -12.02
C ASP A 351 -0.12 16.96 -11.78
N GLY A 352 -0.50 17.57 -10.65
CA GLY A 352 -0.26 18.99 -10.35
C GLY A 352 -1.03 19.97 -11.24
N ARG A 353 -2.17 19.54 -11.80
CA ARG A 353 -3.01 20.33 -12.73
C ARG A 353 -4.34 20.80 -12.13
N ALA A 354 -4.68 20.34 -10.93
CA ALA A 354 -5.93 20.69 -10.25
C ALA A 354 -5.89 22.07 -9.58
N THR A 355 -7.06 22.53 -9.17
CA THR A 355 -7.31 23.77 -8.44
C THR A 355 -7.94 23.48 -7.07
N GLU A 356 -7.96 24.48 -6.20
CA GLU A 356 -8.68 24.41 -4.91
C GLU A 356 -10.16 24.06 -5.09
N ALA A 357 -10.81 24.59 -6.14
CA ALA A 357 -12.20 24.29 -6.45
C ALA A 357 -12.42 22.81 -6.79
N ASP A 358 -11.43 22.13 -7.41
CA ASP A 358 -11.52 20.69 -7.68
C ASP A 358 -11.49 19.89 -6.36
N LEU A 359 -10.62 20.28 -5.44
CA LEU A 359 -10.53 19.65 -4.11
C LEU A 359 -11.81 19.88 -3.28
N GLU A 360 -12.32 21.10 -3.26
CA GLU A 360 -13.61 21.42 -2.62
C GLU A 360 -14.75 20.59 -3.24
N ARG A 361 -14.76 20.44 -4.56
CA ARG A 361 -15.74 19.63 -5.27
C ARG A 361 -15.67 18.17 -4.84
N ALA A 362 -14.48 17.59 -4.75
CA ALA A 362 -14.30 16.22 -4.26
C ALA A 362 -14.81 16.06 -2.81
N ASP A 363 -14.52 17.00 -1.92
CA ASP A 363 -15.00 16.96 -0.54
C ASP A 363 -16.54 17.05 -0.46
N ILE A 364 -17.16 17.91 -1.28
CA ILE A 364 -18.62 18.05 -1.36
C ILE A 364 -19.29 16.75 -1.82
N LEU A 365 -18.73 16.08 -2.85
CA LEU A 365 -19.24 14.80 -3.34
C LEU A 365 -19.24 13.75 -2.23
N LEU A 366 -18.13 13.61 -1.51
CA LEU A 366 -17.98 12.63 -0.43
C LEU A 366 -18.86 12.94 0.79
N ARG A 367 -19.04 14.21 1.15
CA ARG A 367 -19.96 14.62 2.23
C ARG A 367 -21.43 14.41 1.87
N SER A 368 -21.76 14.45 0.58
CA SER A 368 -23.13 14.34 0.07
C SER A 368 -23.49 12.93 -0.38
N ALA A 369 -22.56 11.96 -0.25
CA ALA A 369 -22.75 10.59 -0.70
C ALA A 369 -24.02 9.96 -0.11
N TRP A 370 -24.90 9.47 -0.99
CA TRP A 370 -26.19 8.93 -0.62
C TRP A 370 -26.72 7.93 -1.65
N ALA A 371 -27.29 6.84 -1.17
CA ALA A 371 -28.11 5.93 -1.96
C ALA A 371 -29.24 5.35 -1.09
N GLU A 372 -30.33 4.94 -1.74
CA GLU A 372 -31.46 4.34 -1.04
C GLU A 372 -31.05 3.05 -0.30
N PRO A 373 -31.44 2.85 0.98
CA PRO A 373 -31.05 1.68 1.76
C PRO A 373 -31.70 0.39 1.22
N THR A 374 -30.94 -0.34 0.41
CA THR A 374 -31.27 -1.72 0.01
C THR A 374 -30.45 -2.70 0.84
N GLU A 375 -30.91 -3.95 1.01
CA GLU A 375 -30.14 -4.97 1.76
C GLU A 375 -28.73 -5.17 1.19
N GLU A 376 -28.58 -5.17 -0.14
CA GLU A 376 -27.28 -5.27 -0.81
C GLU A 376 -26.34 -4.12 -0.41
N LEU A 377 -26.87 -2.90 -0.39
CA LEU A 377 -26.11 -1.72 0.06
C LEU A 377 -25.73 -1.85 1.54
N LEU A 378 -26.68 -2.21 2.41
CA LEU A 378 -26.43 -2.35 3.85
C LEU A 378 -25.38 -3.42 4.14
N GLU A 379 -25.38 -4.53 3.40
CA GLU A 379 -24.33 -5.54 3.47
C GLU A 379 -22.98 -5.01 2.97
N ALA A 380 -22.96 -4.24 1.88
CA ALA A 380 -21.73 -3.67 1.34
C ALA A 380 -21.07 -2.68 2.31
N LEU A 381 -21.87 -1.88 3.04
CA LEU A 381 -21.40 -0.99 4.10
C LEU A 381 -20.95 -1.78 5.33
N ALA A 382 -21.71 -2.80 5.75
CA ALA A 382 -21.34 -3.62 6.90
C ALA A 382 -20.01 -4.36 6.68
N ARG A 383 -19.73 -4.83 5.46
CA ARG A 383 -18.43 -5.43 5.09
C ARG A 383 -17.25 -4.48 5.28
N ARG A 384 -17.49 -3.15 5.23
CA ARG A 384 -16.46 -2.12 5.40
C ARG A 384 -16.20 -1.76 6.86
N GLU A 385 -17.11 -2.05 7.79
CA GLU A 385 -17.01 -1.61 9.19
C GLU A 385 -15.70 -2.06 9.89
N ARG A 386 -15.24 -3.30 9.66
CA ARG A 386 -13.98 -3.79 10.25
C ARG A 386 -12.80 -2.94 9.80
N SER A 387 -12.74 -2.62 8.51
CA SER A 387 -11.68 -1.78 7.95
C SER A 387 -11.83 -0.32 8.36
N LEU A 388 -13.07 0.20 8.44
CA LEU A 388 -13.35 1.56 8.89
C LEU A 388 -12.87 1.76 10.32
N LYS A 389 -13.15 0.79 11.18
CA LYS A 389 -12.73 0.78 12.58
C LYS A 389 -11.21 0.87 12.69
N TYR A 390 -10.50 0.04 11.91
CA TYR A 390 -9.05 0.09 11.86
C TYR A 390 -8.55 1.49 11.47
N TRP A 391 -9.01 2.03 10.33
CA TRP A 391 -8.47 3.30 9.83
C TRP A 391 -8.85 4.48 10.73
N ALA A 392 -10.04 4.48 11.31
CA ALA A 392 -10.44 5.47 12.30
C ALA A 392 -9.51 5.46 13.52
N ARG A 393 -9.07 4.27 13.97
CA ARG A 393 -8.08 4.15 15.05
C ARG A 393 -6.72 4.73 14.64
N GLU A 394 -6.20 4.36 13.47
CA GLU A 394 -4.87 4.80 13.03
C GLU A 394 -4.81 6.31 12.75
N ILE A 395 -5.88 6.88 12.20
CA ILE A 395 -5.91 8.29 11.77
C ILE A 395 -6.38 9.21 12.91
N SER A 396 -7.42 8.82 13.63
CA SER A 396 -8.14 9.67 14.59
C SER A 396 -8.08 9.14 16.04
N GLY A 397 -7.37 8.04 16.28
CA GLY A 397 -7.14 7.48 17.61
C GLY A 397 -8.24 6.55 18.14
N PRO A 398 -8.02 5.96 19.34
CA PRO A 398 -8.90 4.92 19.90
C PRO A 398 -10.32 5.39 20.22
N GLU A 399 -10.55 6.69 20.44
CA GLU A 399 -11.89 7.23 20.66
C GLU A 399 -12.74 7.17 19.38
N ALA A 400 -12.14 7.44 18.22
CA ALA A 400 -12.81 7.31 16.92
C ALA A 400 -13.15 5.85 16.62
N GLU A 401 -12.24 4.92 16.93
CA GLU A 401 -12.49 3.47 16.85
C GLU A 401 -13.76 3.09 17.63
N ALA A 402 -13.87 3.56 18.88
CA ALA A 402 -15.02 3.28 19.73
C ALA A 402 -16.32 3.83 19.14
N LYS A 403 -16.29 5.00 18.51
CA LYS A 403 -17.46 5.59 17.84
C LYS A 403 -17.90 4.77 16.61
N VAL A 404 -16.96 4.29 15.80
CA VAL A 404 -17.25 3.42 14.65
C VAL A 404 -17.88 2.08 15.10
N LEU A 405 -17.45 1.51 16.22
CA LEU A 405 -18.06 0.29 16.77
C LEU A 405 -19.57 0.41 17.04
N HIS A 406 -20.09 1.62 17.27
CA HIS A 406 -21.51 1.84 17.50
C HIS A 406 -22.35 1.80 16.20
N LEU A 407 -21.73 1.92 15.02
CA LEU A 407 -22.43 1.86 13.73
C LEU A 407 -23.11 0.49 13.53
N GLY A 408 -22.39 -0.59 13.82
CA GLY A 408 -22.92 -1.95 13.69
C GLY A 408 -24.14 -2.18 14.59
N LEU A 409 -24.21 -1.53 15.76
CA LEU A 409 -25.38 -1.59 16.64
C LEU A 409 -26.60 -0.92 16.02
N LEU A 410 -26.44 0.25 15.39
CA LEU A 410 -27.54 1.00 14.76
C LEU A 410 -28.27 0.15 13.72
N ARG A 411 -27.55 -0.63 12.93
CA ARG A 411 -28.14 -1.54 11.92
C ARG A 411 -29.15 -2.51 12.55
N TYR A 412 -28.90 -2.98 13.76
CA TYR A 412 -29.76 -3.96 14.44
C TYR A 412 -30.81 -3.29 15.34
N THR A 413 -30.45 -2.20 16.01
CA THR A 413 -31.33 -1.54 17.00
C THR A 413 -32.36 -0.60 16.37
N ASP A 414 -32.11 -0.13 15.15
CA ASP A 414 -32.97 0.81 14.41
C ASP A 414 -33.31 0.27 13.02
N SER A 415 -33.63 -1.02 12.95
CA SER A 415 -33.83 -1.76 11.68
C SER A 415 -35.04 -1.29 10.86
N ASP A 416 -36.01 -0.62 11.48
CA ASP A 416 -37.14 0.01 10.80
C ASP A 416 -36.74 1.32 10.08
N HIS A 417 -35.53 1.85 10.35
CA HIS A 417 -35.00 3.11 9.81
C HIS A 417 -33.57 2.92 9.24
N PRO A 418 -33.40 2.11 8.19
CA PRO A 418 -32.07 1.83 7.61
C PRO A 418 -31.35 3.07 7.07
N GLU A 419 -32.09 4.16 6.76
CA GLU A 419 -31.54 5.47 6.41
C GLU A 419 -30.64 6.06 7.51
N HIS A 420 -30.94 5.79 8.79
CA HIS A 420 -30.15 6.29 9.90
C HIS A 420 -28.76 5.62 9.95
N TYR A 421 -28.70 4.32 9.66
CA TYR A 421 -27.44 3.61 9.56
C TYR A 421 -26.58 4.15 8.40
N VAL A 422 -27.17 4.34 7.21
CA VAL A 422 -26.44 4.91 6.06
C VAL A 422 -25.88 6.30 6.40
N ARG A 423 -26.70 7.20 6.98
CA ARG A 423 -26.24 8.54 7.40
C ARG A 423 -25.13 8.47 8.46
N ALA A 424 -25.27 7.58 9.44
CA ALA A 424 -24.27 7.41 10.48
C ALA A 424 -22.93 6.91 9.90
N PHE A 425 -22.97 5.98 8.94
CA PHE A 425 -21.79 5.50 8.23
C PHE A 425 -21.10 6.62 7.45
N VAL A 426 -21.85 7.38 6.63
CA VAL A 426 -21.33 8.53 5.88
C VAL A 426 -20.69 9.57 6.81
N ASN A 427 -21.35 9.86 7.93
CA ASN A 427 -20.82 10.79 8.94
C ASN A 427 -19.53 10.28 9.57
N ALA A 428 -19.47 8.99 9.92
CA ALA A 428 -18.27 8.39 10.51
C ALA A 428 -17.08 8.44 9.55
N VAL A 429 -17.29 8.10 8.28
CA VAL A 429 -16.25 8.18 7.24
C VAL A 429 -15.74 9.62 7.09
N ASN A 430 -16.63 10.59 6.94
CA ASN A 430 -16.26 11.99 6.74
C ASN A 430 -15.71 12.70 7.99
N THR A 431 -15.84 12.09 9.17
CA THR A 431 -15.31 12.64 10.42
C THR A 431 -13.99 12.00 10.81
N TYR A 432 -13.87 10.67 10.72
CA TYR A 432 -12.76 9.92 11.32
C TYR A 432 -11.69 9.46 10.32
N LEU A 433 -11.95 9.56 9.01
CA LEU A 433 -10.94 9.33 7.96
C LEU A 433 -10.35 10.64 7.42
N VAL A 434 -10.50 11.73 8.15
CA VAL A 434 -9.85 13.02 7.89
C VAL A 434 -8.78 13.20 8.95
N SER A 435 -7.53 13.42 8.54
CA SER A 435 -6.43 13.59 9.48
C SER A 435 -6.59 14.88 10.30
N PRO A 436 -6.39 14.85 11.63
CA PRO A 436 -6.42 16.04 12.48
C PRO A 436 -5.18 16.92 12.34
N ALA A 437 -4.20 16.53 11.50
CA ALA A 437 -3.03 17.36 11.21
C ALA A 437 -3.42 18.72 10.62
N LEU A 438 -2.53 19.70 10.72
CA LEU A 438 -2.77 21.06 10.23
C LEU A 438 -2.82 21.09 8.69
N ALA A 439 -3.79 21.83 8.15
CA ALA A 439 -3.90 22.14 6.73
C ALA A 439 -2.74 23.03 6.24
N PRO A 440 -2.43 23.06 4.92
CA PRO A 440 -1.58 24.09 4.35
C PRO A 440 -2.14 25.48 4.67
N THR A 441 -1.29 26.45 4.97
CA THR A 441 -1.72 27.85 4.97
C THR A 441 -1.88 28.27 3.54
N SER A 442 -3.09 28.64 3.15
CA SER A 442 -3.25 29.77 2.25
C SER A 442 -2.47 30.94 2.85
N ALA A 443 -1.38 31.36 2.20
CA ALA A 443 -0.67 32.57 2.59
C ALA A 443 -1.67 33.74 2.66
N PRO A 444 -1.52 34.67 3.62
CA PRO A 444 -2.57 35.61 3.98
C PRO A 444 -2.77 36.66 2.88
N GLY A 445 -3.93 36.66 2.21
CA GLY A 445 -4.55 37.86 1.67
C GLY A 445 -5.70 38.22 2.60
N GLY A 446 -5.76 39.40 3.22
CA GLY A 446 -5.58 40.72 2.64
C GLY A 446 -6.92 41.44 2.77
#